data_AF-A0A0L0EQQ3-F1
#
_entry.id   AF-A0A0L0EQQ3-F1
#
_cell.length_a   1.000
_cell.length_b   1.000
_cell.length_c   1.000
_cell.angle_alpha   90.00
_cell.angle_beta   90.00
_cell.angle_gamma   90.00
#
_symmetry.space_group_name_H-M   'P 1'
#
loop_
_entity.id
_entity.type
_entity.pdbx_description
1 polymer ?
#
loop_
_entity_poly.entity_id
_entity_poly.type
_entity_poly.pdbx_seq_one_letter_code
_entity_poly.pdbx_strand_id
1 'polypeptide(L)' 'MGAGKSTIGRHIADQLHLEFFDSDQEIERRTGADISWVFDIEGEEG' A
#
# COMPACT_ATOMS: atom_id res chain seq x y z
N MET A 1 6.82 1.95 7.98
CA MET A 1 7.39 0.68 8.51
C MET A 1 6.48 0.18 9.63
N GLY A 2 5.33 -0.42 9.29
CA GLY A 2 4.17 -0.50 10.18
C GLY A 2 3.55 -1.89 10.28
N ALA A 3 3.27 -2.31 11.52
CA ALA A 3 2.38 -3.40 11.98
C ALA A 3 2.39 -4.79 11.30
N GLY A 4 3.10 -5.02 10.20
CA GLY A 4 3.14 -6.30 9.47
C GLY A 4 1.95 -6.54 8.52
N LYS A 5 1.18 -5.51 8.17
CA LYS A 5 -0.04 -5.63 7.35
C LYS A 5 0.19 -6.28 5.98
N SER A 6 1.22 -5.85 5.25
CA SER A 6 1.52 -6.44 3.95
C SER A 6 2.03 -7.88 4.06
N THR A 7 2.66 -8.26 5.18
CA THR A 7 3.09 -9.64 5.43
C THR A 7 1.90 -10.56 5.66
N ILE A 8 0.98 -10.19 6.56
CA ILE A 8 -0.22 -10.99 6.81
C ILE A 8 -1.16 -11.01 5.60
N GLY A 9 -1.27 -9.89 4.88
CA GLY A 9 -2.08 -9.79 3.66
C GLY A 9 -1.60 -10.73 2.56
N ARG A 10 -0.28 -10.83 2.34
CA ARG A 10 0.30 -11.81 1.40
C ARG A 10 0.00 -13.25 1.81
N HIS A 11 0.12 -13.57 3.09
CA HIS A 11 -0.20 -14.92 3.57
C HIS A 11 -1.67 -15.28 3.37
N ILE A 12 -2.59 -14.34 3.62
CA ILE A 12 -4.03 -14.56 3.41
C ILE A 12 -4.33 -14.72 1.91
N ALA A 13 -3.75 -13.87 1.06
CA ALA A 13 -3.96 -13.94 -0.38
C ALA A 13 -3.49 -15.28 -0.97
N ASP A 14 -2.31 -15.76 -0.54
CA ASP A 14 -1.76 -17.06 -0.94
C ASP A 14 -2.69 -18.22 -0.55
N GLN A 15 -3.20 -18.21 0.69
CA GLN A 15 -4.15 -19.22 1.18
C GLN A 15 -5.49 -19.22 0.44
N LEU A 16 -5.92 -18.05 -0.06
CA LEU A 16 -7.18 -17.90 -0.78
C LEU A 16 -7.01 -17.97 -2.31
N HIS A 17 -5.79 -18.16 -2.80
CA HIS A 17 -5.45 -18.11 -4.23
C HIS A 17 -5.90 -16.81 -4.91
N LEU A 18 -5.73 -15.70 -4.20
CA LEU A 18 -6.02 -14.36 -4.69
C LEU A 18 -4.73 -13.60 -4.94
N GLU A 19 -4.81 -12.59 -5.80
CA GLU A 19 -3.72 -11.62 -5.95
C GLU A 19 -3.71 -10.67 -4.74
N PHE A 20 -2.50 -10.31 -4.29
CA PHE A 20 -2.31 -9.33 -3.23
C PHE A 20 -1.91 -7.98 -3.83
N PHE A 21 -2.60 -6.92 -3.43
CA PHE A 21 -2.27 -5.54 -3.79
C PHE A 21 -2.13 -4.70 -2.53
N ASP A 22 -1.05 -3.93 -2.49
CA ASP A 22 -0.82 -2.89 -1.48
C ASP A 22 -1.25 -1.55 -2.09
N SER A 23 -2.16 -0.83 -1.43
CA SER A 23 -2.77 0.37 -1.99
C SER A 23 -1.75 1.45 -2.29
N ASP A 24 -0.79 1.64 -1.38
CA ASP A 24 0.22 2.69 -1.50
C ASP A 24 1.10 2.40 -2.70
N GLN A 25 1.57 1.15 -2.83
CA GLN A 25 2.36 0.72 -3.99
C GLN A 25 1.59 0.84 -5.31
N GLU A 26 0.30 0.51 -5.33
CA GLU A 26 -0.50 0.61 -6.56
C GLU A 26 -0.76 2.06 -6.96
N ILE A 27 -0.92 2.96 -5.98
CA ILE A 27 -1.00 4.40 -6.22
C ILE A 27 0.32 4.89 -6.82
N GLU A 28 1.45 4.61 -6.16
CA GLU A 28 2.79 4.99 -6.63
C GLU A 28 3.08 4.47 -8.05
N ARG A 29 2.72 3.21 -8.34
CA ARG A 29 2.90 2.60 -9.66
C ARG A 29 2.09 3.31 -10.76
N ARG A 30 0.88 3.76 -10.45
CA ARG A 30 -0.02 4.41 -11.42
C ARG A 30 0.30 5.88 -11.62
N THR A 31 0.71 6.57 -10.56
CA THR A 31 0.93 8.03 -10.58
C THR A 31 2.38 8.39 -10.85
N GLY A 32 3.33 7.49 -10.55
CA GLY A 32 4.76 7.76 -10.53
C GLY A 32 5.20 8.69 -9.38
N ALA A 33 4.31 8.97 -8.43
CA ALA A 33 4.56 9.85 -7.30
C ALA A 33 4.65 9.03 -6.01
N ASP A 34 5.65 9.33 -5.17
CA ASP A 34 5.84 8.74 -3.85
C ASP A 34 4.68 9.10 -2.92
N ILE A 35 4.12 8.13 -2.19
CA ILE A 35 2.95 8.38 -1.34
C ILE A 35 3.25 9.36 -0.20
N SER A 36 4.48 9.34 0.32
CA SER A 36 4.91 10.26 1.39
C SER A 36 4.92 11.69 0.87
N TRP A 37 5.41 11.90 -0.36
CA TRP A 37 5.36 13.21 -1.01
C TRP A 37 3.93 13.71 -1.23
N VAL A 38 3.00 12.82 -1.59
CA VAL A 38 1.57 13.18 -1.72
C VAL A 38 1.02 13.71 -0.40
N PHE A 39 1.30 13.03 0.73
CA PHE A 39 0.88 13.51 2.05
C PHE A 39 1.58 14.81 2.47
N ASP A 40 2.86 14.99 2.12
CA ASP A 40 3.59 16.23 2.40
C ASP A 40 2.96 17.45 1.71
N ILE A 41 2.37 17.27 0.52
CA ILE A 41 1.75 18.35 -0.25
C ILE A 41 0.30 18.59 0.11
N GLU A 42 -0.52 17.52 0.11
CA GLU A 42 -1.96 17.64 0.32
C GLU A 42 -2.33 17.74 1.81
N GLY A 43 -1.42 17.33 2.70
CA GLY A 43 -1.70 17.09 4.10
C GLY A 43 -2.35 15.72 4.31
N GLU A 44 -2.06 15.10 5.44
CA GLU A 44 -2.78 13.91 5.89
C GLU A 44 -3.95 14.37 6.78
N GLU A 45 -5.18 14.39 6.24
CA GLU A 45 -6.36 14.48 7.10
C GLU A 45 -6.54 13.13 7.81
N GLY A 46 -5.92 13.01 8.98
CA GLY A 46 -6.05 11.87 9.89
C GLY A 46 -7.31 11.92 10.74
#